data_AF-A0A2V2MT46-F1
#
_entry.id   AF-A0A2V2MT46-F1
#
_cell.length_a   1.000
_cell.length_b   1.000
_cell.length_c   1.000
_cell.angle_alpha   90.00
_cell.angle_beta   90.00
_cell.angle_gamma   90.00
#
_symmetry.space_group_name_H-M   'P 1'
#
loop_
_entity.id
_entity.type
_entity.pdbx_description
1 polymer ?
#
loop_
_entity_poly.entity_id
_entity_poly.type
_entity_poly.pdbx_seq_one_letter_code
_entity_poly.pdbx_strand_id
1 'polypeptide(L)'
;YLATLADLQLIRRETPVLSGPDSRKGIYLLNDNLFSFWFRFVYPYRKEIEMGESRFVYQEYINPQLSQYLGPKFEEIIIDIFYLFNAKNIFPVHFKEIGRWWHKEQEIDIIACEPKTDTILFCECKWQDQVSVSKIVLALKKKAQLVKWGSPERKEVYCVVGRSINQDYESRDEMIIAYDLADLEKVIQSCI
;
A
#
# COMPACT_ATOMS: atom_id res chain seq x y z
N TYR A 1 -0.94 24.39 14.57
CA TYR A 1 -1.14 24.40 13.11
C TYR A 1 -1.47 23.00 12.57
N LEU A 2 -0.62 21.98 12.74
CA LEU A 2 -0.95 20.60 12.33
C LEU A 2 -2.19 20.04 13.02
N ALA A 3 -2.38 20.33 14.32
CA ALA A 3 -3.61 19.94 15.04
C ALA A 3 -4.87 20.47 14.36
N THR A 4 -4.89 21.76 13.97
CA THR A 4 -6.00 22.37 13.25
C THR A 4 -6.27 21.70 11.90
N LEU A 5 -5.23 21.38 11.13
CA LEU A 5 -5.39 20.67 9.85
C LEU A 5 -5.90 19.24 10.06
N ALA A 6 -5.51 18.58 11.15
CA ALA A 6 -6.00 17.26 11.52
C ALA A 6 -7.46 17.32 12.01
N ASP A 7 -7.83 18.33 12.80
CA ASP A 7 -9.20 18.59 13.26
C ASP A 7 -10.15 18.85 12.08
N LEU A 8 -9.65 19.55 11.04
CA LEU A 8 -10.36 19.76 9.78
C LEU A 8 -10.34 18.53 8.85
N GLN A 9 -9.77 17.41 9.30
CA GLN A 9 -9.61 16.17 8.54
C GLN A 9 -8.88 16.34 7.19
N LEU A 10 -8.10 17.42 7.03
CA LEU A 10 -7.31 17.68 5.83
C LEU A 10 -6.04 16.84 5.83
N ILE A 11 -5.50 16.56 7.02
CA ILE A 11 -4.37 15.66 7.21
C ILE A 11 -4.70 14.58 8.23
N ARG A 12 -4.09 13.40 8.05
CA ARG A 12 -4.08 12.34 9.05
C ARG A 12 -2.66 12.03 9.46
N ARG A 13 -2.49 11.57 10.71
CA ARG A 13 -1.21 11.09 11.21
C ARG A 13 -1.19 9.56 11.08
N GLU A 14 -0.20 9.04 10.38
CA GLU A 14 0.04 7.60 10.25
C GLU A 14 1.30 7.22 11.04
N THR A 15 1.26 6.11 11.75
CA THR A 15 2.40 5.53 12.49
C THR A 15 2.67 4.11 12.00
N PRO A 16 3.92 3.60 12.11
CA PRO A 16 4.18 2.22 11.70
C PRO A 16 3.29 1.27 12.51
N VAL A 17 2.66 0.29 11.86
CA VAL A 17 1.63 -0.57 12.46
C VAL A 17 2.09 -1.28 13.74
N LEU A 18 3.36 -1.66 13.80
CA LEU A 18 3.96 -2.35 14.95
C LEU A 18 4.51 -1.39 16.02
N SER A 19 4.21 -0.09 15.91
CA SER A 19 4.56 0.92 16.90
C SER A 19 3.31 1.35 17.65
N GLY A 20 3.44 1.59 18.96
CA GLY A 20 2.33 2.13 19.74
C GLY A 20 1.87 3.51 19.24
N PRO A 21 0.64 3.94 19.61
CA PRO A 21 0.03 5.19 19.12
C PRO A 21 0.86 6.46 19.42
N ASP A 22 1.65 6.43 20.51
CA ASP A 22 2.54 7.52 20.91
C ASP A 22 3.89 7.53 20.18
N SER A 23 4.07 6.69 19.15
CA SER A 23 5.31 6.60 18.40
C SER A 23 5.69 7.95 17.80
N ARG A 24 6.91 8.43 18.08
CA ARG A 24 7.44 9.67 17.49
C ARG A 24 7.77 9.54 15.99
N LYS A 25 7.61 8.35 15.41
CA LYS A 25 7.91 8.06 13.99
C LYS A 25 6.75 8.35 13.05
N GLY A 26 5.67 8.96 13.53
CA GLY A 26 4.51 9.24 12.70
C GLY A 26 4.77 10.25 11.59
N ILE A 27 4.13 10.06 10.45
CA ILE A 27 4.12 10.96 9.30
C ILE A 27 2.72 11.58 9.14
N TYR A 28 2.64 12.76 8.53
CA TYR A 28 1.36 13.40 8.21
C TYR A 28 1.08 13.30 6.72
N LEU A 29 -0.10 12.80 6.39
CA LEU A 29 -0.57 12.59 5.02
C LEU A 29 -1.79 13.47 4.76
N LEU A 30 -1.94 13.95 3.52
CA LEU A 30 -3.21 14.55 3.09
C LEU A 30 -4.28 13.47 3.07
N ASN A 31 -5.44 13.78 3.66
CA ASN A 31 -6.48 12.78 3.84
C ASN A 31 -7.33 12.58 2.58
N ASP A 32 -7.43 13.61 1.74
CA ASP A 32 -8.33 13.64 0.60
C ASP A 32 -7.57 13.60 -0.74
N ASN A 33 -7.98 12.66 -1.61
CA ASN A 33 -7.35 12.43 -2.91
C ASN A 33 -7.59 13.59 -3.90
N LEU A 34 -8.72 14.29 -3.80
CA LEU A 34 -9.02 15.46 -4.63
C LEU A 34 -8.09 16.61 -4.27
N PHE A 35 -7.93 16.94 -2.98
CA PHE A 35 -6.98 17.96 -2.54
C PHE A 35 -5.54 17.56 -2.85
N SER A 36 -5.16 16.31 -2.60
CA SER A 36 -3.80 15.84 -2.93
C SER A 36 -3.49 16.00 -4.43
N PHE A 37 -4.44 15.66 -5.30
CA PHE A 37 -4.29 15.84 -6.74
C PHE A 37 -4.27 17.32 -7.12
N TRP A 38 -5.20 18.12 -6.57
CA TRP A 38 -5.33 19.53 -6.88
C TRP A 38 -4.09 20.31 -6.51
N PHE A 39 -3.59 20.19 -5.28
CA PHE A 39 -2.38 20.91 -4.83
C PHE A 39 -1.13 20.47 -5.58
N ARG A 40 -1.05 19.20 -6.00
CA ARG A 40 0.10 18.67 -6.72
C ARG A 40 0.12 19.03 -8.22
N PHE A 41 -1.02 18.96 -8.89
CA PHE A 41 -1.09 18.98 -10.35
C PHE A 41 -1.90 20.12 -10.94
N VAL A 42 -2.95 20.58 -10.25
CA VAL A 42 -3.83 21.63 -10.79
C VAL A 42 -3.33 23.00 -10.36
N TYR A 43 -3.10 23.19 -9.06
CA TYR A 43 -2.72 24.47 -8.48
C TYR A 43 -1.45 25.09 -9.10
N PRO A 44 -0.35 24.33 -9.34
CA PRO A 44 0.86 24.89 -9.93
C PRO A 44 0.67 25.42 -11.35
N TYR A 45 -0.28 24.87 -12.10
CA TYR A 45 -0.54 25.17 -13.52
C TYR A 45 -1.94 25.74 -13.76
N ARG A 46 -2.56 26.33 -12.72
CA ARG A 46 -3.96 26.76 -12.77
C ARG A 46 -4.22 27.78 -13.89
N LYS A 47 -3.26 28.67 -14.14
CA LYS A 47 -3.40 29.73 -15.14
C LYS A 47 -3.43 29.13 -16.55
N GLU A 48 -2.53 28.21 -16.83
CA GLU A 48 -2.42 27.47 -18.08
C GLU A 48 -3.70 26.67 -18.33
N ILE A 49 -4.20 25.99 -17.29
CA ILE A 49 -5.47 25.26 -17.35
C ILE A 49 -6.64 26.22 -17.66
N GLU A 50 -6.72 27.36 -16.97
CA GLU A 50 -7.75 28.39 -17.19
C GLU A 50 -7.69 29.02 -18.58
N MET A 51 -6.50 29.10 -19.19
CA MET A 51 -6.29 29.57 -20.56
C MET A 51 -6.62 28.51 -21.63
N GLY A 52 -7.03 27.30 -21.24
CA GLY A 52 -7.37 26.22 -22.16
C GLY A 52 -6.23 25.25 -22.48
N GLU A 53 -5.05 25.42 -21.88
CA GLU A 53 -3.84 24.61 -22.14
C GLU A 53 -3.80 23.31 -21.31
N SER A 54 -4.95 22.80 -20.89
CA SER A 54 -5.04 21.62 -20.00
C SER A 54 -4.41 20.35 -20.61
N ARG A 55 -4.47 20.20 -21.93
CA ARG A 55 -3.84 19.07 -22.65
C ARG A 55 -2.31 19.11 -22.54
N PHE A 56 -1.72 20.29 -22.75
CA PHE A 56 -0.28 20.49 -22.62
C PHE A 56 0.16 20.22 -21.19
N VAL A 57 -0.56 20.79 -20.21
CA VAL A 57 -0.28 20.57 -18.78
C VAL A 57 -0.36 19.08 -18.42
N TYR A 58 -1.36 18.37 -18.91
CA TYR A 58 -1.50 16.94 -18.67
C TYR A 58 -0.31 16.16 -19.23
N GLN A 59 0.09 16.41 -20.48
CA GLN A 59 1.14 15.66 -21.15
C GLN A 59 2.52 15.90 -20.54
N GLU A 60 2.85 17.16 -20.25
CA GLU A 60 4.20 17.55 -19.82
C GLU A 60 4.40 17.43 -18.30
N TYR A 61 3.36 17.65 -17.50
CA TYR A 61 3.52 17.80 -16.05
C TYR A 61 2.78 16.75 -15.22
N ILE A 62 1.60 16.29 -15.65
CA ILE A 62 0.78 15.34 -14.88
C ILE A 62 1.15 13.90 -15.23
N ASN A 63 1.00 13.52 -16.50
CA ASN A 63 1.15 12.15 -17.00
C ASN A 63 2.52 11.53 -16.63
N PRO A 64 3.67 12.23 -16.75
CA PRO A 64 4.97 11.66 -16.42
C PRO A 64 5.12 11.30 -14.94
N GLN A 65 4.38 11.98 -14.05
CA GLN A 65 4.44 11.79 -12.60
C GLN A 65 3.27 10.96 -12.07
N LEU A 66 2.28 10.65 -12.91
CA LEU A 66 1.02 10.07 -12.47
C LEU A 66 1.21 8.69 -11.85
N SER A 67 2.09 7.87 -12.43
CA SER A 67 2.39 6.52 -11.89
C SER A 67 2.96 6.60 -10.47
N GLN A 68 3.97 7.46 -10.25
CA GLN A 68 4.56 7.69 -8.92
C GLN A 68 3.53 8.28 -7.94
N TYR A 69 2.65 9.16 -8.42
CA TYR A 69 1.59 9.72 -7.59
C TYR A 69 0.60 8.65 -7.14
N LEU A 70 0.23 7.70 -8.01
CA LEU A 70 -0.76 6.67 -7.74
C LEU A 70 -0.25 5.54 -6.84
N GLY A 71 1.06 5.25 -6.83
CA GLY A 71 1.65 4.18 -6.00
C GLY A 71 1.16 4.16 -4.54
N PRO A 72 1.34 5.25 -3.77
CA PRO A 72 0.87 5.29 -2.38
C PRO A 72 -0.64 5.17 -2.20
N LYS A 73 -1.44 5.57 -3.21
CA LYS A 73 -2.91 5.46 -3.15
C LYS A 73 -3.34 4.04 -3.44
N PHE A 74 -2.61 3.36 -4.33
CA PHE A 74 -2.81 1.95 -4.59
C PHE A 74 -2.60 1.13 -3.32
N GLU A 75 -1.54 1.40 -2.55
CA GLU A 75 -1.33 0.75 -1.24
C GLU A 75 -2.51 0.95 -0.28
N GLU A 76 -3.06 2.17 -0.18
CA GLU A 76 -4.25 2.46 0.65
C GLU A 76 -5.45 1.63 0.21
N ILE A 77 -5.70 1.56 -1.10
CA ILE A 77 -6.76 0.74 -1.68
C ILE A 77 -6.53 -0.75 -1.39
N ILE A 78 -5.29 -1.24 -1.46
CA ILE A 78 -4.97 -2.65 -1.12
C ILE A 78 -5.23 -2.94 0.35
N ILE A 79 -4.93 -2.01 1.27
CA ILE A 79 -5.28 -2.16 2.69
C ILE A 79 -6.80 -2.32 2.86
N ASP A 80 -7.60 -1.47 2.21
CA ASP A 80 -9.06 -1.54 2.26
C ASP A 80 -9.59 -2.88 1.68
N ILE A 81 -9.01 -3.34 0.58
CA ILE A 81 -9.34 -4.63 -0.02
C ILE A 81 -8.97 -5.79 0.91
N PHE A 82 -7.82 -5.72 1.58
CA PHE A 82 -7.43 -6.75 2.56
C PHE A 82 -8.36 -6.78 3.76
N TYR A 83 -8.88 -5.63 4.23
CA TYR A 83 -9.94 -5.61 5.24
C TYR A 83 -11.21 -6.31 4.77
N LEU A 84 -11.63 -6.08 3.52
CA LEU A 84 -12.76 -6.79 2.92
C LEU A 84 -12.52 -8.30 2.87
N PHE A 85 -11.35 -8.73 2.40
CA PHE A 85 -10.99 -10.15 2.30
C PHE A 85 -10.94 -10.82 3.68
N ASN A 86 -10.42 -10.13 4.69
CA ASN A 86 -10.36 -10.59 6.07
C ASN A 86 -11.78 -10.75 6.64
N ALA A 87 -12.66 -9.77 6.45
CA ALA A 87 -14.05 -9.81 6.92
C ALA A 87 -14.86 -10.95 6.27
N LYS A 88 -14.53 -11.32 5.03
CA LYS A 88 -15.20 -12.40 4.29
C LYS A 88 -14.52 -13.77 4.46
N ASN A 89 -13.44 -13.86 5.22
CA ASN A 89 -12.61 -15.07 5.37
C ASN A 89 -12.09 -15.63 4.03
N ILE A 90 -11.83 -14.75 3.06
CA ILE A 90 -11.29 -15.12 1.74
C ILE A 90 -9.75 -14.99 1.73
N PHE A 91 -9.21 -14.15 2.61
CA PHE A 91 -7.77 -13.96 2.68
C PHE A 91 -7.10 -15.22 3.24
N PRO A 92 -6.00 -15.71 2.64
CA PRO A 92 -5.25 -16.87 3.15
C PRO A 92 -4.64 -16.67 4.54
N VAL A 93 -4.63 -15.44 5.06
CA VAL A 93 -4.19 -15.08 6.40
C VAL A 93 -5.26 -14.22 7.05
N HIS A 94 -5.92 -14.70 8.09
CA HIS A 94 -6.71 -13.79 8.94
C HIS A 94 -5.75 -12.84 9.67
N PHE A 95 -6.14 -11.59 9.90
CA PHE A 95 -5.34 -10.64 10.68
C PHE A 95 -6.17 -9.81 11.66
N LYS A 96 -5.51 -9.35 12.72
CA LYS A 96 -6.06 -8.39 13.69
C LYS A 96 -5.54 -6.97 13.51
N GLU A 97 -4.30 -6.85 13.06
CA GLU A 97 -3.63 -5.57 12.85
C GLU A 97 -3.12 -5.54 11.42
N ILE A 98 -3.32 -4.43 10.72
CA ILE A 98 -2.79 -4.20 9.37
C ILE A 98 -2.37 -2.73 9.24
N GLY A 99 -1.28 -2.49 8.51
CA GLY A 99 -0.85 -1.15 8.16
C GLY A 99 0.57 -1.13 7.62
N ARG A 100 1.07 0.07 7.31
CA ARG A 100 2.43 0.24 6.79
C ARG A 100 3.48 0.05 7.88
N TRP A 101 4.69 -0.32 7.49
CA TRP A 101 5.82 -0.43 8.42
C TRP A 101 7.06 0.28 7.88
N TRP A 102 7.71 1.06 8.74
CA TRP A 102 9.01 1.65 8.44
C TRP A 102 9.95 1.65 9.64
N HIS A 103 11.23 1.45 9.35
CA HIS A 103 12.33 1.52 10.32
C HIS A 103 13.61 2.00 9.63
N LYS A 104 14.10 3.18 10.05
CA LYS A 104 15.22 3.87 9.39
C LYS A 104 14.85 4.10 7.91
N GLU A 105 15.72 3.71 6.98
CA GLU A 105 15.53 3.82 5.53
C GLU A 105 14.78 2.63 4.90
N GLN A 106 14.22 1.73 5.73
CA GLN A 106 13.53 0.54 5.24
C GLN A 106 12.03 0.65 5.49
N GLU A 107 11.27 0.23 4.49
CA GLU A 107 9.81 0.25 4.48
C GLU A 107 9.26 -1.06 3.90
N ILE A 108 8.16 -1.53 4.48
CA ILE A 108 7.30 -2.57 3.91
C ILE A 108 5.92 -1.94 3.76
N ASP A 109 5.42 -1.91 2.53
CA ASP A 109 4.21 -1.18 2.16
C ASP A 109 3.02 -1.62 3.04
N ILE A 110 2.84 -2.93 3.26
CA ILE A 110 1.77 -3.44 4.12
C ILE A 110 2.29 -4.61 4.97
N ILE A 111 2.04 -4.55 6.27
CA ILE A 111 2.16 -5.68 7.19
C ILE A 111 0.79 -5.99 7.75
N ALA A 112 0.43 -7.28 7.81
CA ALA A 112 -0.76 -7.76 8.51
C ALA A 112 -0.38 -8.87 9.51
N CYS A 113 -0.95 -8.82 10.71
CA CYS A 113 -0.52 -9.62 11.86
C CYS A 113 -1.70 -10.33 12.52
N GLU A 114 -1.54 -11.63 12.82
CA GLU A 114 -2.44 -12.42 13.65
C GLU A 114 -1.69 -13.00 14.86
N PRO A 115 -1.80 -12.36 16.04
CA PRO A 115 -1.13 -12.82 17.23
C PRO A 115 -1.54 -14.22 17.68
N LYS A 116 -2.78 -14.68 17.40
CA LYS A 116 -3.24 -16.01 17.86
C LYS A 116 -2.54 -17.16 17.15
N THR A 117 -2.27 -17.01 15.85
CA THR A 117 -1.62 -18.04 15.02
C THR A 117 -0.14 -17.73 14.80
N ASP A 118 0.40 -16.72 15.47
CA ASP A 118 1.76 -16.20 15.30
C ASP A 118 2.13 -16.03 13.82
N THR A 119 1.20 -15.45 13.05
CA THR A 119 1.32 -15.30 11.59
C THR A 119 1.46 -13.83 11.22
N ILE A 120 2.43 -13.54 10.36
CA ILE A 120 2.68 -12.21 9.80
C ILE A 120 2.73 -12.29 8.28
N LEU A 121 2.04 -11.37 7.63
CA LEU A 121 2.06 -11.17 6.19
C LEU A 121 2.84 -9.89 5.87
N PHE A 122 3.79 -10.00 4.95
CA PHE A 122 4.55 -8.89 4.38
C PHE A 122 4.13 -8.69 2.94
N CYS A 123 3.68 -7.51 2.59
CA CYS A 123 3.14 -7.21 1.28
C CYS A 123 3.83 -5.99 0.67
N GLU A 124 4.15 -6.10 -0.62
CA GLU A 124 4.65 -5.01 -1.44
C GLU A 124 3.69 -4.76 -2.60
N CYS A 125 3.32 -3.51 -2.81
CA CYS A 125 2.43 -3.05 -3.87
C CYS A 125 3.25 -2.37 -4.96
N LYS A 126 2.92 -2.66 -6.22
CA LYS A 126 3.53 -2.01 -7.38
C LYS A 126 2.48 -1.58 -8.38
N TRP A 127 2.31 -0.26 -8.55
CA TRP A 127 1.50 0.32 -9.60
C TRP A 127 2.21 0.26 -10.97
N GLN A 128 2.49 -0.97 -11.43
CA GLN A 128 3.15 -1.25 -12.69
C GLN A 128 2.67 -2.59 -13.25
N ASP A 129 2.92 -2.81 -14.54
CA ASP A 129 2.65 -4.08 -15.21
C ASP A 129 3.84 -5.04 -15.10
N GLN A 130 3.56 -6.33 -15.34
CA GLN A 130 4.57 -7.38 -15.43
C GLN A 130 5.51 -7.41 -14.22
N VAL A 131 4.91 -7.38 -13.02
CA VAL A 131 5.64 -7.38 -11.75
C VAL A 131 6.31 -8.74 -11.54
N SER A 132 7.62 -8.74 -11.31
CA SER A 132 8.38 -9.93 -10.91
C SER A 132 8.18 -10.23 -9.42
N VAL A 133 7.50 -11.34 -9.13
CA VAL A 133 7.17 -11.77 -7.77
C VAL A 133 8.42 -12.26 -7.06
N SER A 134 9.22 -13.10 -7.74
CA SER A 134 10.43 -13.68 -7.18
C SER A 134 11.41 -12.62 -6.64
N LYS A 135 11.62 -11.56 -7.42
CA LYS A 135 12.49 -10.43 -7.06
C LYS A 135 11.96 -9.67 -5.85
N ILE A 136 10.65 -9.41 -5.80
CA ILE A 136 10.03 -8.67 -4.70
C ILE A 136 10.03 -9.49 -3.43
N VAL A 137 9.67 -10.76 -3.49
CA VAL A 137 9.70 -11.67 -2.33
C VAL A 137 11.10 -11.77 -1.75
N LEU A 138 12.14 -11.86 -2.58
CA LEU A 138 13.53 -11.85 -2.10
C LEU A 138 13.88 -10.56 -1.35
N ALA A 139 13.39 -9.40 -1.83
CA ALA A 139 13.58 -8.13 -1.15
C ALA A 139 12.79 -8.04 0.15
N LEU A 140 11.54 -8.50 0.17
CA LEU A 140 10.70 -8.57 1.37
C LEU A 140 11.32 -9.47 2.44
N LYS A 141 11.83 -10.66 2.07
CA LYS A 141 12.54 -11.57 3.00
C LYS A 141 13.70 -10.89 3.72
N LYS A 142 14.44 -10.02 3.03
CA LYS A 142 15.53 -9.23 3.64
C LYS A 142 15.00 -8.17 4.60
N LYS A 143 13.94 -7.44 4.21
CA LYS A 143 13.30 -6.42 5.05
C LYS A 143 12.64 -7.04 6.30
N ALA A 144 12.01 -8.21 6.16
CA ALA A 144 11.30 -8.95 7.21
C ALA A 144 12.20 -9.28 8.43
N GLN A 145 13.50 -9.50 8.20
CA GLN A 145 14.50 -9.72 9.25
C GLN A 145 14.62 -8.54 10.24
N LEU A 146 14.24 -7.33 9.81
CA LEU A 146 14.27 -6.13 10.65
C LEU A 146 12.97 -5.93 11.44
N VAL A 147 11.93 -6.69 11.13
CA VAL A 147 10.60 -6.57 11.74
C VAL A 147 10.57 -7.36 13.05
N LYS A 148 10.37 -6.64 14.15
CA LYS A 148 10.27 -7.22 15.50
C LYS A 148 8.81 -7.42 15.89
N TRP A 149 8.31 -8.63 15.70
CA TRP A 149 6.93 -9.03 16.03
C TRP A 149 6.82 -10.56 16.11
N GLY A 150 5.96 -11.10 16.96
CA GLY A 150 5.75 -12.54 17.09
C GLY A 150 6.92 -13.31 17.70
N SER A 151 6.88 -14.64 17.63
CA SER A 151 7.98 -15.50 18.07
C SER A 151 9.09 -15.62 17.00
N PRO A 152 10.27 -16.15 17.36
CA PRO A 152 11.31 -16.47 16.38
C PRO A 152 10.89 -17.49 15.30
N GLU A 153 9.85 -18.29 15.57
CA GLU A 153 9.31 -19.32 14.67
C GLU A 153 7.98 -18.90 14.01
N ARG A 154 7.65 -17.60 14.05
CA ARG A 154 6.43 -17.05 13.45
C ARG A 154 6.25 -17.50 12.00
N LYS A 155 5.01 -17.75 11.59
CA LYS A 155 4.68 -18.05 10.20
C LYS A 155 4.74 -16.76 9.38
N GLU A 156 5.65 -16.72 8.41
CA GLU A 156 5.79 -15.58 7.49
C GLU A 156 5.12 -15.88 6.15
N VAL A 157 4.28 -14.95 5.69
CA VAL A 157 3.62 -15.00 4.40
C VAL A 157 4.02 -13.77 3.60
N TYR A 158 4.29 -13.95 2.32
CA TYR A 158 4.78 -12.91 1.41
C TYR A 158 3.73 -12.66 0.34
N CYS A 159 3.30 -11.41 0.19
CA CYS A 159 2.30 -11.01 -0.78
C CYS A 159 2.89 -9.97 -1.75
N VAL A 160 2.55 -10.09 -3.02
CA VAL A 160 2.91 -9.13 -4.05
C VAL A 160 1.65 -8.71 -4.79
N VAL A 161 1.41 -7.41 -4.87
CA VAL A 161 0.26 -6.87 -5.61
C VAL A 161 0.75 -5.99 -6.75
N GLY A 162 0.26 -6.24 -7.96
CA GLY A 162 0.65 -5.55 -9.18
C GLY A 162 -0.54 -5.14 -10.04
N ARG A 163 -0.32 -4.33 -11.09
CA ARG A 163 -1.35 -4.19 -12.13
C ARG A 163 -1.51 -5.47 -12.94
N SER A 164 -0.37 -6.08 -13.24
CA SER A 164 -0.23 -7.43 -13.80
C SER A 164 1.03 -8.07 -13.23
N ILE A 165 1.02 -9.41 -13.12
CA ILE A 165 2.06 -10.19 -12.47
C ILE A 165 2.70 -11.17 -13.45
N ASN A 166 4.02 -11.32 -13.36
CA ASN A 166 4.75 -12.36 -14.09
C ASN A 166 4.61 -13.70 -13.35
N GLN A 167 4.43 -14.78 -14.11
CA GLN A 167 4.51 -16.14 -13.57
C GLN A 167 5.97 -16.58 -13.42
N ASP A 168 6.74 -15.84 -12.63
CA ASP A 168 8.16 -16.08 -12.35
C ASP A 168 8.42 -16.72 -10.98
N TYR A 169 7.37 -17.30 -10.36
CA TYR A 169 7.42 -17.95 -9.06
C TYR A 169 6.62 -19.25 -9.10
N GLU A 170 7.00 -20.22 -8.26
CA GLU A 170 6.21 -21.44 -8.09
C GLU A 170 5.08 -21.18 -7.09
N SER A 171 3.84 -21.24 -7.56
CA SER A 171 2.63 -21.05 -6.72
C SER A 171 2.40 -22.15 -5.67
N ARG A 172 3.31 -23.13 -5.57
CA ARG A 172 3.25 -24.21 -4.58
C ARG A 172 3.86 -23.85 -3.24
N ASP A 173 4.56 -22.71 -3.15
CA ASP A 173 4.99 -22.18 -1.86
C ASP A 173 3.76 -21.57 -1.16
N GLU A 174 3.19 -22.30 -0.18
CA GLU A 174 2.04 -21.85 0.61
C GLU A 174 2.29 -20.52 1.35
N MET A 175 3.53 -20.03 1.34
CA MET A 175 3.96 -18.76 1.93
C MET A 175 4.02 -17.62 0.92
N ILE A 176 3.74 -17.82 -0.37
CA ILE A 176 3.77 -16.74 -1.39
C ILE A 176 2.39 -16.58 -2.04
N ILE A 177 1.88 -15.35 -2.00
CA ILE A 177 0.61 -14.95 -2.61
C ILE A 177 0.89 -13.83 -3.60
N ALA A 178 0.21 -13.82 -4.73
CA ALA A 178 0.31 -12.73 -5.68
C ALA A 178 -1.09 -12.39 -6.24
N TYR A 179 -1.38 -11.10 -6.37
CA TYR A 179 -2.64 -10.61 -6.95
C TYR A 179 -2.37 -9.56 -8.02
N ASP A 180 -2.97 -9.74 -9.19
CA ASP A 180 -3.13 -8.65 -10.15
C ASP A 180 -4.53 -8.00 -10.05
N LEU A 181 -4.80 -6.98 -10.87
CA LEU A 181 -6.10 -6.30 -10.84
C LEU A 181 -7.26 -7.22 -11.23
N ALA A 182 -7.04 -8.18 -12.14
CA ALA A 182 -8.09 -9.11 -12.55
C ALA A 182 -8.41 -10.10 -11.42
N ASP A 183 -7.42 -10.51 -10.65
CA ASP A 183 -7.64 -11.32 -9.46
C ASP A 183 -8.38 -10.54 -8.37
N LEU A 184 -7.96 -9.31 -8.07
CA LEU A 184 -8.64 -8.46 -7.10
C LEU A 184 -10.09 -8.18 -7.49
N GLU A 185 -10.36 -7.87 -8.76
CA GLU A 185 -11.71 -7.65 -9.28
C GLU A 185 -12.62 -8.87 -9.07
N LYS A 186 -12.15 -10.08 -9.41
CA LYS A 186 -12.91 -11.32 -9.21
C LYS A 186 -13.26 -11.55 -7.74
N VAL A 187 -12.32 -11.29 -6.83
CA VAL A 187 -12.56 -11.49 -5.39
C VAL A 187 -13.53 -10.42 -4.85
N ILE A 188 -13.40 -9.17 -5.28
CA ILE A 188 -14.34 -8.11 -4.87
C ILE A 188 -15.76 -8.43 -5.36
N GLN A 189 -15.90 -8.90 -6.60
CA GLN A 189 -17.20 -9.29 -7.15
C GLN A 189 -17.83 -10.47 -6.41
N SER A 190 -17.05 -11.40 -5.87
CA SER A 190 -17.58 -12.50 -5.06
C SER A 190 -17.98 -12.09 -3.64
N CYS A 191 -17.59 -10.88 -3.20
CA CYS A 191 -17.93 -10.33 -1.88
C CYS A 191 -19.26 -9.56 -1.85
N ILE A 192 -19.74 -9.12 -3.03
CA ILE A 192 -20.98 -8.34 -3.25
C ILE A 192 -22.12 -9.30 -3.57
#